data_AF-A0A1S8WY38-F1
#
_entry.id   AF-A0A1S8WY38-F1
#
_cell.length_a   1.000
_cell.length_b   1.000
_cell.length_c   1.000
_cell.angle_alpha   90.00
_cell.angle_beta   90.00
_cell.angle_gamma   90.00
#
_symmetry.space_group_name_H-M   'P 1'
#
loop_
_entity.id
_entity.type
_entity.pdbx_description
1 polymer ?
#
loop_
_entity_poly.entity_id
_entity_poly.type
_entity_poly.pdbx_seq_one_letter_code
_entity_poly.pdbx_strand_id
1 'polypeptide(L)'
;MFGVPFHAKKSVAERLIVSPIIYDISNPNELDDSPVLGGFTWNLTFRWEYMKAANRLDQTMQPWASPAISGGIYAAWREGFFDLGGYDEEMNIWGAENVELSLRTWLCSGRMEIIPCSRVGHYYRSVHPYNFPQGKEHTVLRNRKRTALSTV
;
A
#
# COMPACT_ATOMS: atom_id res chain seq x y z
N MET A 1 -26.25 14.77 -17.62
CA MET A 1 -26.91 13.97 -16.56
C MET A 1 -25.92 12.93 -16.05
N PHE A 2 -24.98 13.31 -15.18
CA PHE A 2 -24.11 12.37 -14.45
C PHE A 2 -23.71 13.03 -13.13
N GLY A 3 -24.66 13.09 -12.20
CA GLY A 3 -24.35 13.25 -10.79
C GLY A 3 -24.42 11.87 -10.18
N VAL A 4 -23.28 11.27 -9.88
CA VAL A 4 -23.25 10.13 -8.95
C VAL A 4 -23.50 10.74 -7.57
N PRO A 5 -24.56 10.34 -6.84
CA PRO A 5 -24.95 11.03 -5.62
C PRO A 5 -23.93 10.76 -4.52
N PHE A 6 -23.10 11.77 -4.21
CA PHE A 6 -22.19 11.80 -3.05
C PHE A 6 -22.97 12.08 -1.74
N HIS A 7 -24.08 11.37 -1.54
CA HIS A 7 -24.87 11.37 -0.31
C HIS A 7 -25.23 9.93 0.05
N ALA A 8 -24.19 9.11 0.26
CA ALA A 8 -24.33 7.95 1.11
C ALA A 8 -24.23 8.45 2.56
N LYS A 9 -25.25 8.12 3.34
CA LYS A 9 -25.41 8.28 4.80
C LYS A 9 -24.07 8.28 5.53
N LYS A 10 -23.92 9.08 6.61
CA LYS A 10 -22.86 8.92 7.62
C LYS A 10 -22.94 7.51 8.23
N SER A 11 -22.44 6.51 7.51
CA SER A 11 -22.16 5.17 7.96
C SER A 11 -20.70 5.14 8.43
N VAL A 12 -20.38 4.21 9.32
CA VAL A 12 -19.04 3.80 9.76
C VAL A 12 -17.91 4.30 8.86
N ALA A 13 -16.89 4.94 9.45
CA ALA A 13 -15.75 5.48 8.72
C ALA A 13 -15.22 4.45 7.71
N GLU A 14 -15.23 4.80 6.42
CA GLU A 14 -14.86 3.85 5.38
C GLU A 14 -13.37 3.52 5.49
N ARG A 15 -13.06 2.27 5.87
CA ARG A 15 -11.69 1.71 5.95
C ARG A 15 -11.21 1.31 4.56
N LEU A 16 -11.07 2.29 3.68
CA LEU A 16 -10.60 2.11 2.31
C LEU A 16 -9.25 2.81 2.14
N ILE A 17 -8.28 2.05 1.65
CA ILE A 17 -6.96 2.56 1.25
C ILE A 17 -6.79 2.31 -0.25
N VAL A 18 -6.49 3.37 -1.00
CA VAL A 18 -6.31 3.29 -2.46
C VAL A 18 -4.91 3.73 -2.85
N SER A 19 -4.29 3.02 -3.79
CA SER A 19 -2.98 3.36 -4.36
C SER A 19 -3.11 3.60 -5.87
N PRO A 20 -2.37 4.55 -6.46
CA PRO A 20 -2.24 4.63 -7.91
C PRO A 20 -1.39 3.47 -8.45
N ILE A 21 -1.35 3.33 -9.76
CA ILE A 21 -0.23 2.68 -10.45
C ILE A 21 1.03 3.53 -10.23
N ILE A 22 2.10 2.90 -9.74
CA ILE A 22 3.38 3.54 -9.48
C ILE A 22 4.39 2.99 -10.48
N TYR A 23 4.87 3.84 -11.38
CA TYR A 23 5.90 3.47 -12.35
C TYR A 23 7.25 4.05 -11.94
N ASP A 24 8.32 3.28 -12.21
CA ASP A 24 9.68 3.71 -11.93
C ASP A 24 10.12 4.74 -12.98
N ILE A 25 10.51 5.93 -12.52
CA ILE A 25 11.06 7.00 -13.37
C ILE A 25 12.59 7.10 -13.27
N SER A 26 13.25 6.15 -12.60
CA SER A 26 14.71 6.09 -12.52
C SER A 26 15.35 5.80 -13.90
N ASN A 27 14.65 5.03 -14.74
CA ASN A 27 14.99 4.82 -16.14
C ASN A 27 13.79 5.21 -17.03
N PRO A 28 13.73 6.45 -17.56
CA PRO A 28 12.58 6.91 -18.34
C PRO A 28 12.37 6.16 -19.66
N ASN A 29 13.34 5.35 -20.10
CA ASN A 29 13.25 4.55 -21.32
C ASN A 29 12.60 3.17 -21.10
N GLU A 30 12.39 2.75 -19.84
CA GLU A 30 11.87 1.43 -19.46
C GLU A 30 10.61 1.54 -18.60
N LEU A 31 9.64 2.33 -19.06
CA LEU A 31 8.34 2.44 -18.41
C LEU A 31 7.54 1.13 -18.58
N ASP A 32 7.45 0.33 -17.52
CA ASP A 32 6.58 -0.83 -17.45
C ASP A 32 5.19 -0.42 -16.93
N ASP A 33 4.16 -0.54 -17.78
CA ASP A 33 2.74 -0.28 -17.43
C ASP A 33 1.97 -1.60 -17.20
N SER A 34 2.68 -2.69 -16.91
CA SER A 34 2.06 -3.97 -16.62
C SER A 34 1.18 -3.88 -15.36
N PRO A 35 -0.01 -4.50 -15.35
CA PRO A 35 -0.86 -4.52 -14.17
C PRO A 35 -0.19 -5.32 -13.05
N VAL A 36 0.19 -4.62 -11.99
CA VAL A 36 0.80 -5.18 -10.78
C VAL A 36 -0.09 -4.95 -9.57
N LEU A 37 -0.06 -5.93 -8.66
CA LEU A 37 -0.66 -5.85 -7.33
C LEU A 37 0.46 -5.82 -6.30
N GLY A 38 0.18 -5.24 -5.14
CA GLY A 38 1.10 -5.29 -4.01
C GLY A 38 0.99 -6.63 -3.28
N GLY A 39 2.14 -7.20 -2.95
CA GLY A 39 2.25 -8.37 -2.11
C GLY A 39 3.46 -8.27 -1.18
N PHE A 40 3.72 -9.35 -0.44
CA PHE A 40 4.90 -9.45 0.40
C PHE A 40 5.39 -10.89 0.50
N THR A 41 6.66 -11.05 0.85
CA THR A 41 7.32 -12.34 1.13
C THR A 41 7.13 -12.75 2.59
N TRP A 42 7.50 -14.00 2.93
CA TRP A 42 7.44 -14.51 4.31
C TRP A 42 8.32 -13.76 5.31
N ASN A 43 9.32 -13.01 4.86
CA ASN A 43 10.11 -12.12 5.71
C ASN A 43 9.54 -10.70 5.79
N LEU A 44 8.26 -10.51 5.42
CA LEU A 44 7.53 -9.24 5.45
C LEU A 44 8.22 -8.14 4.63
N THR A 45 8.70 -8.50 3.44
CA THR A 45 9.22 -7.54 2.46
C THR A 45 8.21 -7.34 1.36
N PHE A 46 7.84 -6.09 1.10
CA PHE A 46 6.96 -5.75 -0.01
C PHE A 46 7.56 -6.15 -1.36
N ARG A 47 6.71 -6.58 -2.28
CA ARG A 47 7.05 -6.83 -3.69
C ARG A 47 5.85 -6.55 -4.58
N TRP A 48 6.13 -6.19 -5.82
CA TRP A 48 5.13 -6.14 -6.88
C TRP A 48 4.92 -7.53 -7.46
N GLU A 49 3.66 -7.91 -7.65
CA GLU A 49 3.26 -9.18 -8.26
C GLU A 49 2.47 -8.90 -9.53
N TYR A 50 2.87 -9.49 -10.64
CA TYR A 50 2.14 -9.35 -11.90
C TYR A 50 0.75 -10.00 -11.79
N MET A 51 -0.28 -9.27 -12.21
CA MET A 51 -1.63 -9.82 -12.27
C MET A 51 -1.66 -11.01 -13.24
N LYS A 52 -2.24 -12.14 -12.81
CA LYS A 52 -2.43 -13.33 -13.66
C LYS A 52 -3.31 -12.98 -14.85
N ALA A 53 -3.02 -13.54 -16.03
CA ALA A 53 -3.73 -13.23 -17.28
C ALA A 53 -5.26 -13.36 -17.18
N ALA A 54 -5.75 -14.36 -16.44
CA ALA A 54 -7.18 -14.58 -16.20
C ALA A 54 -7.89 -13.39 -15.53
N ASN A 55 -7.18 -12.60 -14.71
CA ASN A 55 -7.74 -11.45 -14.01
C ASN A 55 -7.63 -10.16 -14.84
N ARG A 56 -6.84 -10.14 -15.93
CA ARG A 56 -6.57 -8.92 -16.71
C ARG A 56 -7.71 -8.53 -17.66
N LEU A 57 -8.47 -9.50 -18.16
CA LEU A 57 -9.41 -9.29 -19.27
C LEU A 57 -10.67 -8.49 -18.88
N ASP A 58 -11.04 -8.45 -17.60
CA ASP A 58 -12.27 -7.81 -17.11
C ASP A 58 -12.02 -6.56 -16.23
N GLN A 59 -10.75 -6.22 -15.99
CA GLN A 59 -10.37 -5.26 -14.96
C GLN A 59 -9.71 -3.99 -15.49
N THR A 60 -9.75 -3.70 -16.80
CA THR A 60 -8.89 -2.66 -17.42
C THR A 60 -8.98 -1.27 -16.77
N MET A 61 -10.15 -0.89 -16.21
CA MET A 61 -10.38 0.42 -15.61
C MET A 61 -11.10 0.39 -14.25
N GLN A 62 -11.40 -0.79 -13.71
CA GLN A 62 -12.02 -0.93 -12.39
C GLN A 62 -10.93 -1.00 -11.30
N PRO A 63 -11.22 -0.56 -10.05
CA PRO A 63 -10.30 -0.76 -8.94
C PRO A 63 -9.91 -2.22 -8.75
N TRP A 64 -8.63 -2.48 -8.48
CA TRP A 64 -8.11 -3.85 -8.27
C TRP A 64 -7.87 -4.10 -6.79
N ALA A 65 -8.55 -5.07 -6.20
CA ALA A 65 -8.25 -5.50 -4.84
C ALA A 65 -6.78 -5.93 -4.73
N SER A 66 -6.04 -5.35 -3.78
CA SER A 66 -4.60 -5.56 -3.61
C SER A 66 -4.31 -6.11 -2.21
N PRO A 67 -3.55 -7.22 -2.07
CA PRO A 67 -3.16 -7.74 -0.76
C PRO A 67 -2.33 -6.75 0.07
N ALA A 68 -1.54 -5.90 -0.60
CA ALA A 68 -0.74 -4.87 0.05
C ALA A 68 -0.58 -3.61 -0.81
N ILE A 69 -0.05 -2.55 -0.21
CA ILE A 69 0.44 -1.36 -0.90
C ILE A 69 1.93 -1.15 -0.66
N SER A 70 2.58 -0.40 -1.56
CA SER A 70 3.98 -0.01 -1.39
C SER A 70 4.21 0.90 -0.19
N GLY A 71 3.18 1.65 0.23
CA GLY A 71 3.16 2.49 1.44
C GLY A 71 3.57 3.93 1.24
N GLY A 72 4.39 4.24 0.23
CA GLY A 72 4.87 5.61 0.01
C GLY A 72 3.85 6.53 -0.67
N ILE A 73 2.91 5.97 -1.44
CA ILE A 73 1.93 6.73 -2.23
C ILE A 73 0.58 6.02 -2.13
N TYR A 74 -0.35 6.59 -1.37
CA TYR A 74 -1.73 6.13 -1.26
C TYR A 74 -2.64 7.27 -0.81
N ALA A 75 -3.95 7.07 -0.89
CA ALA A 75 -4.96 7.91 -0.29
C ALA A 75 -5.88 7.07 0.61
N ALA A 76 -6.37 7.69 1.67
CA ALA A 76 -7.32 7.11 2.61
C ALA A 76 -8.21 8.21 3.18
N TRP A 77 -9.42 7.86 3.61
CA TRP A 77 -10.22 8.76 4.43
C TRP A 77 -9.56 8.97 5.77
N ARG A 78 -9.49 10.22 6.25
CA ARG A 78 -8.86 10.55 7.53
C ARG A 78 -9.47 9.76 8.68
N GLU A 79 -10.80 9.76 8.77
CA GLU A 79 -11.53 9.04 9.81
C GLU A 79 -11.28 7.53 9.73
N GLY A 80 -11.27 6.95 8.52
CA GLY A 80 -11.01 5.53 8.31
C GLY A 80 -9.58 5.11 8.68
N PHE A 81 -8.59 5.97 8.37
CA PHE A 81 -7.19 5.73 8.73
C PHE A 81 -6.97 5.73 10.24
N PHE A 82 -7.58 6.68 10.96
CA PHE A 82 -7.48 6.73 12.42
C PHE A 82 -8.35 5.69 13.12
N ASP A 83 -9.47 5.27 12.52
CA ASP A 83 -10.28 4.15 13.00
C ASP A 83 -9.56 2.80 12.86
N LEU A 84 -8.66 2.67 11.88
CA LEU A 84 -7.71 1.55 11.80
C LEU A 84 -6.60 1.64 12.86
N GLY A 85 -6.44 2.78 13.54
CA GLY A 85 -5.40 3.04 14.53
C GLY A 85 -4.14 3.73 13.99
N GLY A 86 -4.18 4.33 12.80
CA GLY A 86 -3.04 5.07 12.24
C GLY A 86 -1.84 4.18 11.92
N TYR A 87 -0.61 4.69 12.01
CA TYR A 87 0.59 3.84 12.00
C TYR A 87 0.97 3.43 13.44
N ASP A 88 1.63 2.30 13.59
CA ASP A 88 2.26 1.91 14.85
C ASP A 88 3.39 2.91 15.19
N GLU A 89 3.11 3.79 16.15
CA GLU A 89 3.99 4.89 16.56
C GLU A 89 5.34 4.41 17.13
N GLU A 90 5.42 3.15 17.54
CA GLU A 90 6.68 2.58 18.00
C GLU A 90 7.51 2.01 16.85
N MET A 91 7.06 2.02 15.59
CA MET A 91 7.92 1.70 14.44
C MET A 91 8.94 2.81 14.21
N ASN A 92 10.17 2.41 13.87
CA ASN A 92 11.29 3.34 13.73
C ASN A 92 11.66 3.55 12.26
N ILE A 93 11.79 4.81 11.85
CA ILE A 93 12.42 5.31 10.61
C ILE A 93 11.81 4.75 9.31
N TRP A 94 12.04 3.48 9.00
CA TRP A 94 11.65 2.86 7.74
C TRP A 94 11.57 1.34 7.85
N GLY A 95 10.56 0.75 7.19
CA GLY A 95 10.47 -0.66 6.88
C GLY A 95 9.29 -1.33 7.57
N ALA A 96 8.57 -2.13 6.78
CA ALA A 96 7.43 -2.97 7.16
C ALA A 96 6.14 -2.23 7.57
N GLU A 97 6.15 -0.90 7.70
CA GLU A 97 4.96 -0.11 8.04
C GLU A 97 3.83 -0.26 7.02
N ASN A 98 4.19 -0.42 5.75
CA ASN A 98 3.25 -0.61 4.66
C ASN A 98 2.62 -2.01 4.68
N VAL A 99 3.40 -3.03 5.06
CA VAL A 99 2.90 -4.41 5.22
C VAL A 99 1.99 -4.50 6.44
N GLU A 100 2.37 -3.87 7.55
CA GLU A 100 1.56 -3.80 8.76
C GLU A 100 0.21 -3.14 8.50
N LEU A 101 0.20 -1.93 7.91
CA LEU A 101 -1.03 -1.24 7.56
C LEU A 101 -1.90 -2.08 6.60
N SER A 102 -1.27 -2.81 5.67
CA SER A 102 -1.98 -3.68 4.73
C SER A 102 -2.67 -4.85 5.42
N LEU A 103 -1.94 -5.58 6.27
CA LEU A 103 -2.48 -6.68 7.06
C LEU A 103 -3.62 -6.21 7.97
N ARG A 104 -3.39 -5.13 8.73
CA ARG A 104 -4.40 -4.57 9.64
C ARG A 104 -5.65 -4.12 8.90
N THR A 105 -5.51 -3.46 7.75
CA THR A 105 -6.65 -3.06 6.94
C THR A 105 -7.52 -4.25 6.56
N TRP A 106 -6.94 -5.33 6.01
CA TRP A 106 -7.69 -6.51 5.62
C TRP A 106 -8.28 -7.28 6.81
N LEU A 107 -7.51 -7.47 7.87
CA LEU A 107 -7.95 -8.22 9.06
C LEU A 107 -9.03 -7.45 9.85
N CYS A 108 -9.02 -6.12 9.80
CA CYS A 108 -10.02 -5.26 10.43
C CYS A 108 -11.15 -4.87 9.47
N SER A 109 -11.50 -5.74 8.50
CA SER A 109 -12.66 -5.57 7.59
C SER A 109 -12.62 -4.31 6.70
N GLY A 110 -11.43 -3.78 6.44
CA GLY A 110 -11.18 -2.76 5.43
C GLY A 110 -10.90 -3.34 4.05
N ARG A 111 -10.56 -2.47 3.10
CA ARG A 111 -10.21 -2.83 1.73
C ARG A 111 -9.00 -2.05 1.25
N MET A 112 -8.23 -2.68 0.38
CA MET A 112 -7.13 -2.03 -0.32
C MET A 112 -7.26 -2.21 -1.82
N GLU A 113 -7.12 -1.13 -2.58
CA GLU A 113 -7.33 -1.16 -4.02
C GLU A 113 -6.24 -0.40 -4.78
N ILE A 114 -5.83 -0.92 -5.95
CA ILE A 114 -5.08 -0.17 -6.96
C ILE A 114 -6.08 0.51 -7.90
N ILE A 115 -5.92 1.80 -8.15
CA ILE A 115 -6.77 2.59 -9.04
C ILE A 115 -6.05 2.76 -10.38
N PRO A 116 -6.39 1.99 -11.44
CA PRO A 116 -5.64 2.00 -12.70
C PRO A 116 -5.68 3.35 -13.45
N CYS A 117 -6.73 4.13 -13.23
CA CYS A 117 -6.88 5.48 -13.79
C CYS A 117 -5.96 6.52 -13.13
N SER A 118 -5.43 6.22 -11.93
CA SER A 118 -4.54 7.10 -11.19
C SER A 118 -3.10 6.63 -11.34
N ARG A 119 -2.20 7.51 -11.77
CA ARG A 119 -0.82 7.16 -12.12
C ARG A 119 0.15 8.15 -11.51
N VAL A 120 1.19 7.67 -10.84
CA VAL A 120 2.23 8.51 -10.22
C VAL A 120 3.61 7.94 -10.52
N GLY A 121 4.50 8.78 -11.05
CA GLY A 121 5.90 8.41 -11.24
C GLY A 121 6.67 8.50 -9.92
N HIS A 122 7.44 7.48 -9.59
CA HIS A 122 8.28 7.45 -8.39
C HIS A 122 9.73 7.12 -8.75
N TYR A 123 10.68 7.94 -8.30
CA TYR A 123 12.11 7.68 -8.51
C TYR A 123 12.61 6.69 -7.46
N TYR A 124 12.76 5.42 -7.84
CA TYR A 124 13.25 4.39 -6.93
C TYR A 124 14.76 4.56 -6.71
N ARG A 125 15.14 4.76 -5.44
CA ARG A 125 16.55 4.94 -5.05
C ARG A 125 17.18 3.58 -4.76
N SER A 126 18.44 3.41 -5.17
CA SER A 126 19.24 2.23 -4.82
C SER A 126 19.69 2.22 -3.35
N VAL A 127 19.74 3.38 -2.70
CA VAL A 127 20.18 3.54 -1.31
C VAL A 127 19.22 4.45 -0.55
N HIS A 128 18.96 4.11 0.72
CA HIS A 128 18.17 4.98 1.60
C HIS A 128 19.03 6.14 2.10
N PRO A 129 18.54 7.39 2.03
CA PRO A 129 19.29 8.57 2.46
C PRO A 129 19.26 8.78 3.99
N TYR A 130 18.62 7.87 4.74
CA TYR A 130 18.38 8.03 6.17
C TYR A 130 19.57 7.57 7.00
N ASN A 131 19.79 8.24 8.12
CA ASN A 131 20.68 7.74 9.16
C ASN A 131 19.92 6.72 10.03
N PHE A 132 20.52 5.56 10.27
CA PHE A 132 19.97 4.50 11.12
C PHE A 132 20.87 4.35 12.36
N PRO A 133 20.53 4.97 13.51
CA PRO A 133 21.44 5.03 14.67
C PRO A 133 21.89 3.66 15.20
N GLN A 134 21.05 2.64 15.05
CA GLN A 134 21.31 1.25 15.48
C GLN A 134 21.54 0.30 14.29
N GLY A 135 21.71 0.84 13.08
CA GLY A 135 21.83 0.08 11.84
C GLY A 135 20.49 -0.24 11.17
N LYS A 136 20.47 -0.19 9.83
CA LYS A 136 19.26 -0.43 9.01
C LYS A 136 18.62 -1.78 9.30
N GLU A 137 19.43 -2.83 9.38
CA GLU A 137 18.93 -4.19 9.62
C GLU A 137 18.21 -4.32 10.96
N HIS A 138 18.80 -3.78 12.02
CA HIS A 138 18.19 -3.78 13.35
C HIS A 138 16.85 -3.03 13.34
N THR A 139 16.81 -1.84 12.73
CA THR A 139 15.59 -1.03 12.58
C THR A 139 14.49 -1.81 11.86
N VAL A 140 14.79 -2.36 10.67
CA VAL A 140 13.81 -3.09 9.86
C VAL A 140 13.36 -4.37 10.56
N LEU A 141 14.27 -5.12 11.17
CA LEU A 141 13.94 -6.34 11.91
C LEU A 141 13.01 -6.04 13.09
N ARG A 142 13.25 -4.94 13.81
CA ARG A 142 12.38 -4.51 14.90
C ARG A 142 10.96 -4.23 14.40
N ASN A 143 10.81 -3.46 13.32
CA ASN A 143 9.49 -3.14 12.76
C ASN A 143 8.77 -4.38 12.22
N ARG A 144 9.50 -5.31 11.58
CA ARG A 144 8.96 -6.61 11.14
C ARG A 144 8.44 -7.46 12.30
N LYS A 145 9.19 -7.51 13.42
CA LYS A 145 8.75 -8.23 14.63
C LYS A 145 7.45 -7.65 15.16
N ARG A 146 7.33 -6.32 15.19
CA ARG A 146 6.08 -5.65 15.59
C ARG A 146 4.94 -6.02 14.65
N THR A 147 5.15 -5.89 13.33
CA THR A 147 4.18 -6.31 12.31
C THR A 147 3.67 -7.75 12.52
N ALA A 148 4.57 -8.68 12.84
CA ALA A 148 4.23 -10.10 13.04
C ALA A 148 3.53 -10.38 14.38
N LEU A 149 3.78 -9.56 15.39
CA LEU A 149 3.25 -9.72 16.75
C LEU A 149 2.07 -8.80 17.04
N SER A 150 1.72 -7.89 16.12
CA SER A 150 0.52 -7.07 16.20
C SER A 150 -0.70 -8.00 16.25
N THR A 151 -1.25 -8.21 17.44
CA THR A 151 -2.58 -8.77 17.61
C THR A 151 -3.58 -7.76 17.09
N VAL A 152 -4.17 -8.06 15.94
CA VAL A 152 -5.40 -7.42 15.45
C VAL A 152 -6.57 -7.62 16.42
#